data_AF-W1WFI8-F1
#
_entry.id   AF-W1WFI8-F1
#
_cell.length_a   1.000
_cell.length_b   1.000
_cell.length_c   1.000
_cell.angle_alpha   90.00
_cell.angle_beta   90.00
_cell.angle_gamma   90.00
#
_symmetry.space_group_name_H-M   'P 1'
#
loop_
_entity.id
_entity.type
_entity.pdbx_description
1 polymer ?
#
loop_
_entity_poly.entity_id
_entity_poly.type
_entity_poly.pdbx_seq_one_letter_code
_entity_poly.pdbx_strand_id
1 'polypeptide(L)'
;MLNNITIGQYFPGNSFLHRMDPRAKIIATTIFVVAIFLANSPLAYGLVGAFTIFAMLLSRLPLRLMWSAIKPLWIIIVFTMGIHIFTTPGNSVFQWGIINITDQGLAMGLQMAARLI
;
A
#
# COMPACT_ATOMS: atom_id res chain seq x y z
N MET A 1 -18.88 24.37 -1.88
CA MET A 1 -17.87 24.30 -2.96
C MET A 1 -16.56 23.66 -2.47
N LEU A 2 -16.62 22.43 -1.98
CA LEU A 2 -15.44 21.58 -1.70
C LEU A 2 -15.75 20.15 -2.22
N ASN A 3 -16.09 20.04 -3.50
CA ASN A 3 -16.57 18.78 -4.10
C ASN A 3 -15.45 17.78 -4.49
N ASN A 4 -14.18 18.06 -4.18
CA ASN A 4 -13.05 17.30 -4.73
C ASN A 4 -12.11 16.69 -3.68
N ILE A 5 -12.46 16.71 -2.39
CA ILE A 5 -11.67 16.05 -1.34
C ILE A 5 -12.44 14.81 -0.88
N THR A 6 -12.19 13.70 -1.56
CA THR A 6 -12.68 12.36 -1.18
C THR A 6 -11.98 11.79 0.07
N ILE A 7 -11.01 12.51 0.62
CA ILE A 7 -10.24 12.10 1.80
C ILE A 7 -11.07 12.41 3.05
N GLY A 8 -11.38 11.37 3.83
CA GLY A 8 -12.12 11.48 5.09
C GLY A 8 -13.64 11.40 4.97
N GLN A 9 -14.18 11.11 3.78
CA GLN A 9 -15.62 10.94 3.58
C GLN A 9 -16.02 9.46 3.63
N TYR A 10 -17.11 9.16 4.32
CA TYR A 10 -17.73 7.83 4.27
C TYR A 10 -18.40 7.63 2.92
N PHE A 11 -18.01 6.58 2.21
CA PHE A 11 -18.69 6.17 0.99
C PHE A 11 -19.82 5.21 1.33
N PRO A 12 -21.09 5.61 1.14
CA PRO A 12 -22.22 4.72 1.37
C PRO A 12 -22.23 3.62 0.31
N GLY A 13 -22.27 2.37 0.77
CA GLY A 13 -22.31 1.19 -0.09
C GLY A 13 -23.17 0.10 0.53
N ASN A 14 -23.66 -0.84 -0.28
CA ASN A 14 -24.56 -1.91 0.14
C ASN A 14 -23.89 -3.30 0.19
N SER A 15 -22.56 -3.37 0.26
CA SER A 15 -21.83 -4.63 0.24
C SER A 15 -21.81 -5.36 1.59
N PHE A 16 -21.36 -6.62 1.59
CA PHE A 16 -21.20 -7.40 2.82
C PHE A 16 -20.35 -6.66 3.86
N LEU A 17 -19.20 -6.13 3.45
CA LEU A 17 -18.31 -5.34 4.31
C LEU A 17 -18.96 -4.06 4.85
N HIS A 18 -19.89 -3.45 4.10
CA HIS A 18 -20.59 -2.25 4.57
C HIS A 18 -21.62 -2.59 5.66
N ARG A 19 -22.22 -3.78 5.61
CA ARG A 19 -23.23 -4.26 6.58
C ARG A 19 -22.64 -4.87 7.85
N MET A 20 -21.33 -5.16 7.87
CA MET A 20 -20.65 -5.66 9.06
C MET A 20 -20.67 -4.64 10.21
N ASP A 21 -20.69 -5.15 11.44
CA ASP A 21 -20.63 -4.33 12.65
C ASP A 21 -19.41 -3.39 12.63
N PRO A 22 -19.59 -2.08 12.88
CA PRO A 22 -18.51 -1.10 12.83
C PRO A 22 -17.33 -1.43 13.76
N ARG A 23 -17.61 -2.02 14.93
CA ARG A 23 -16.58 -2.42 15.91
C ARG A 23 -15.70 -3.54 15.36
N ALA A 24 -16.30 -4.57 14.77
CA ALA A 24 -15.58 -5.67 14.15
C ALA A 24 -14.70 -5.17 12.99
N LYS A 25 -15.19 -4.20 12.21
CA LYS A 25 -14.42 -3.58 11.13
C LYS A 25 -13.19 -2.85 11.64
N ILE A 26 -13.31 -2.04 12.70
CA ILE A 26 -12.17 -1.33 13.30
C ILE A 26 -11.13 -2.33 13.82
N ILE A 27 -11.57 -3.35 14.57
CA ILE A 27 -10.67 -4.39 15.10
C ILE A 27 -9.96 -5.12 13.96
N ALA A 28 -10.70 -5.53 12.92
CA ALA A 28 -10.13 -6.19 11.76
C ALA A 28 -9.12 -5.31 11.02
N THR A 29 -9.40 -4.02 10.84
CA THR A 29 -8.44 -3.08 10.22
C THR A 29 -7.19 -2.89 11.07
N THR A 30 -7.32 -2.83 12.40
CA THR A 30 -6.16 -2.73 13.30
C THR A 30 -5.29 -3.98 13.22
N ILE A 31 -5.90 -5.16 13.29
CA ILE A 31 -5.18 -6.44 13.13
C ILE A 31 -4.49 -6.49 11.77
N PHE A 32 -5.16 -6.04 10.71
CA PHE A 32 -4.61 -6.03 9.37
C PHE A 32 -3.40 -5.09 9.25
N VAL A 33 -3.46 -3.89 9.82
CA VAL A 33 -2.31 -2.97 9.88
C VAL A 33 -1.13 -3.63 10.60
N VAL A 34 -1.36 -4.26 11.76
CA VAL A 34 -0.29 -4.98 12.48
C VAL A 34 0.29 -6.10 11.61
N ALA A 35 -0.55 -6.89 10.93
CA ALA A 35 -0.12 -7.97 10.06
C ALA A 35 0.78 -7.49 8.90
N ILE A 36 0.50 -6.32 8.32
CA ILE A 36 1.33 -5.70 7.27
C ILE A 36 2.75 -5.41 7.77
N PHE A 37 2.90 -4.97 9.02
CA PHE A 37 4.23 -4.71 9.61
C PHE A 37 4.99 -6.00 9.95
N LEU A 38 4.28 -7.10 10.24
CA LEU A 38 4.88 -8.41 10.49
C LEU A 38 5.27 -9.13 9.19
N ALA A 39 4.75 -8.70 8.04
CA ALA A 39 5.08 -9.29 6.74
C ALA A 39 6.53 -8.96 6.34
N ASN A 40 7.38 -9.99 6.39
CA ASN A 40 8.82 -9.90 6.08
C ASN A 40 9.26 -10.80 4.92
N SER A 41 8.34 -11.51 4.26
CA SER A 41 8.66 -12.41 3.14
C SER A 41 7.84 -12.05 1.90
N PRO A 42 8.36 -12.30 0.67
CA PRO A 42 7.60 -12.08 -0.56
C PRO A 42 6.25 -12.80 -0.58
N LEU A 43 6.18 -14.00 0.01
CA LEU A 43 4.94 -14.76 0.17
C LEU A 43 3.95 -14.06 1.11
N ALA A 44 4.42 -13.49 2.22
CA ALA A 44 3.56 -12.75 3.14
C ALA A 44 2.96 -11.50 2.47
N TYR A 45 3.77 -10.76 1.70
CA TYR A 45 3.28 -9.65 0.88
C TYR A 45 2.25 -10.10 -0.17
N GLY A 46 2.47 -11.25 -0.80
CA GLY A 46 1.50 -11.85 -1.74
C GLY A 46 0.16 -12.19 -1.06
N LEU A 47 0.19 -12.79 0.13
CA LEU A 47 -1.01 -13.11 0.90
C LEU A 47 -1.77 -11.87 1.35
N VAL A 48 -1.06 -10.86 1.88
CA VAL A 48 -1.64 -9.57 2.27
C VAL A 48 -2.27 -8.88 1.06
N GLY A 49 -1.56 -8.81 -0.07
CA GLY A 49 -2.09 -8.23 -1.30
C GLY A 49 -3.32 -8.97 -1.84
N ALA A 50 -3.31 -10.30 -1.82
CA ALA A 50 -4.45 -11.11 -2.22
C ALA A 50 -5.67 -10.88 -1.30
N PHE A 51 -5.46 -10.80 0.01
CA PHE A 51 -6.51 -10.47 0.97
C PHE A 51 -7.07 -9.07 0.74
N THR A 52 -6.21 -8.08 0.48
CA THR A 52 -6.62 -6.72 0.13
C THR A 52 -7.51 -6.70 -1.12
N ILE A 53 -7.08 -7.36 -2.20
CA ILE A 53 -7.86 -7.46 -3.44
C ILE A 53 -9.20 -8.17 -3.19
N PHE A 54 -9.19 -9.27 -2.43
CA PHE A 54 -10.41 -9.99 -2.07
C PHE A 54 -11.39 -9.12 -1.28
N ALA A 55 -10.91 -8.39 -0.27
CA ALA A 55 -11.72 -7.45 0.50
C ALA A 55 -12.27 -6.30 -0.36
N MET A 56 -11.47 -5.80 -1.32
CA MET A 56 -11.89 -4.80 -2.30
C MET A 56 -13.01 -5.34 -3.20
N LEU A 57 -12.88 -6.55 -3.74
CA LEU A 57 -13.93 -7.18 -4.54
C LEU A 57 -15.22 -7.40 -3.73
N LEU A 58 -15.08 -7.81 -2.47
CA LEU A 58 -16.22 -7.98 -1.56
C LEU A 58 -16.88 -6.64 -1.19
N SER A 59 -16.12 -5.55 -1.19
CA SER A 59 -16.62 -4.19 -0.95
C SER A 59 -17.45 -3.63 -2.12
N ARG A 60 -17.28 -4.18 -3.34
CA ARG A 60 -17.90 -3.69 -4.59
C ARG A 60 -17.71 -2.19 -4.83
N LEU A 61 -16.58 -1.64 -4.42
CA LEU A 61 -16.25 -0.24 -4.65
C LEU A 61 -15.72 -0.01 -6.07
N PRO A 62 -16.02 1.16 -6.70
CA PRO A 62 -15.47 1.48 -8.00
C PRO A 62 -13.95 1.70 -7.91
N LEU A 63 -13.18 1.04 -8.77
CA LEU A 63 -11.72 1.13 -8.81
C LEU A 63 -11.19 2.58 -8.90
N ARG A 64 -11.98 3.47 -9.52
CA ARG A 64 -11.65 4.91 -9.61
C ARG A 64 -11.48 5.58 -8.25
N LEU A 65 -12.28 5.18 -7.26
CA LEU A 65 -12.24 5.70 -5.91
C LEU A 65 -10.97 5.25 -5.19
N MET A 66 -10.59 3.99 -5.39
CA MET A 66 -9.34 3.43 -4.87
C MET A 66 -8.11 4.14 -5.47
N TRP A 67 -8.10 4.36 -6.79
CA TRP A 67 -7.02 5.11 -7.44
C TRP A 67 -6.92 6.55 -6.93
N SER A 68 -8.07 7.17 -6.62
CA SER A 68 -8.10 8.51 -6.02
C SER A 68 -7.48 8.56 -4.63
N ALA A 69 -7.45 7.45 -3.88
CA ALA A 69 -6.82 7.36 -2.57
C ALA A 69 -5.28 7.20 -2.66
N ILE A 70 -4.80 6.43 -3.65
CA ILE A 70 -3.36 6.22 -3.89
C ILE A 70 -2.71 7.44 -4.54
N LYS A 71 -3.44 8.14 -5.41
CA LYS A 71 -2.94 9.31 -6.17
C LYS A 71 -2.17 10.34 -5.31
N PRO A 72 -2.67 10.83 -4.16
CA PRO A 72 -1.92 11.77 -3.32
C PRO A 72 -0.66 11.17 -2.68
N LEU A 73 -0.64 9.85 -2.44
CA LEU A 73 0.50 9.16 -1.83
C LEU A 73 1.63 8.85 -2.82
N TRP A 74 1.38 8.97 -4.13
CA TRP A 74 2.38 8.63 -5.16
C TRP A 74 3.71 9.36 -4.98
N ILE A 75 3.67 10.64 -4.56
CA ILE A 75 4.89 11.43 -4.30
C ILE A 75 5.72 10.77 -3.19
N ILE A 76 5.08 10.33 -2.11
CA ILE A 76 5.74 9.66 -0.98
C ILE A 76 6.28 8.30 -1.41
N ILE A 77 5.52 7.52 -2.18
CA ILE A 77 5.93 6.21 -2.67
C ILE A 77 7.20 6.33 -3.55
N VAL A 78 7.20 7.24 -4.52
CA VAL A 78 8.37 7.45 -5.39
C VAL A 78 9.56 7.98 -4.61
N PHE A 79 9.33 8.91 -3.68
CA PHE A 79 10.40 9.47 -2.86
C PHE A 79 11.05 8.43 -1.95
N THR A 80 10.25 7.63 -1.23
CA THR A 80 10.75 6.58 -0.35
C THR A 80 11.44 5.45 -1.10
N MET A 81 10.90 5.05 -2.26
CA MET A 81 11.56 4.08 -3.14
C MET A 81 12.89 4.61 -3.67
N GLY A 82 12.95 5.88 -4.09
CA GLY A 82 14.19 6.54 -4.49
C GLY A 82 15.24 6.53 -3.38
N ILE A 83 14.86 6.90 -2.16
CA ILE A 83 15.77 6.83 -0.99
C ILE A 83 16.34 5.42 -0.84
N HIS A 84 15.52 4.38 -0.80
CA HIS A 84 16.02 3.01 -0.62
C HIS A 84 16.91 2.54 -1.78
N ILE A 85 16.61 2.93 -3.01
CA ILE A 85 17.45 2.58 -4.17
C ILE A 85 18.84 3.22 -4.05
N PHE A 86 18.93 4.49 -3.64
CA PHE A 86 20.21 5.22 -3.59
C PHE A 86 20.99 5.05 -2.28
N THR A 87 20.32 4.78 -1.16
CA THR A 87 20.96 4.76 0.17
C THR A 87 21.19 3.37 0.73
N THR A 88 20.51 2.34 0.24
CA THR A 88 20.68 0.98 0.76
C THR A 88 21.98 0.35 0.21
N PRO A 89 22.99 0.10 1.05
CA PRO A 89 24.20 -0.59 0.62
C PRO A 89 23.89 -2.05 0.29
N GLY A 90 24.47 -2.58 -0.78
CA GLY A 90 24.23 -3.95 -1.25
C GLY A 90 24.98 -4.24 -2.55
N ASN A 91 24.67 -5.36 -3.19
CA ASN A 91 25.24 -5.71 -4.49
C ASN A 91 24.77 -4.70 -5.55
N SER A 92 25.73 -3.99 -6.16
CA SER A 92 25.47 -3.03 -7.23
C SER A 92 25.08 -3.76 -8.51
N VAL A 93 23.85 -3.58 -8.95
CA VAL A 93 23.34 -4.09 -10.24
C VAL A 93 23.70 -3.13 -11.35
N PHE A 94 23.64 -1.83 -11.04
CA PHE A 94 23.93 -0.76 -11.98
C PHE A 94 24.62 0.37 -11.22
N GLN A 95 25.80 0.75 -11.69
CA GLN A 95 26.59 1.82 -11.12
C GLN A 95 26.93 2.82 -12.23
N TRP A 96 26.44 4.04 -12.09
CA TRP A 96 26.78 5.14 -12.98
C TRP A 96 27.03 6.42 -12.18
N GLY A 97 28.32 6.68 -11.91
CA GLY A 97 28.75 7.84 -11.12
C GLY A 97 28.25 7.80 -9.67
N ILE A 98 27.46 8.81 -9.28
CA ILE A 98 26.86 8.95 -7.94
C ILE A 98 25.64 8.02 -7.76
N ILE A 99 25.11 7.47 -8.85
CA ILE A 99 23.94 6.60 -8.84
C ILE A 99 24.40 5.14 -8.75
N ASN A 100 24.26 4.56 -7.56
CA ASN A 100 24.40 3.13 -7.32
C ASN A 100 23.00 2.55 -7.08
N ILE A 101 22.56 1.66 -7.97
CA ILE A 101 21.32 0.90 -7.80
C ILE A 101 21.71 -0.48 -7.28
N THR A 102 21.28 -0.79 -6.07
CA THR A 102 21.55 -2.09 -5.44
C THR A 102 20.33 -3.00 -5.52
N ASP A 103 20.55 -4.31 -5.66
CA ASP A 103 19.46 -5.30 -5.62
C ASP A 103 18.65 -5.20 -4.33
N GLN A 104 19.36 -4.99 -3.22
CA GLN A 104 18.78 -4.86 -1.89
C GLN A 104 17.98 -3.57 -1.75
N GLY A 105 18.47 -2.45 -2.29
CA GLY A 105 17.75 -1.17 -2.32
C GLY A 105 16.48 -1.23 -3.15
N LEU A 106 16.53 -1.93 -4.29
CA LEU A 106 15.34 -2.17 -5.11
C LEU A 106 14.32 -3.05 -4.37
N ALA A 107 14.76 -4.16 -3.77
CA ALA A 107 13.89 -5.05 -3.02
C ALA A 107 13.23 -4.36 -1.82
N MET A 108 14.01 -3.63 -1.01
CA MET A 108 13.47 -2.85 0.12
C MET A 108 12.54 -1.73 -0.35
N GLY A 109 12.92 -0.99 -1.41
CA GLY A 109 12.09 0.07 -1.98
C GLY A 109 10.74 -0.46 -2.45
N LEU A 110 10.73 -1.60 -3.16
CA LEU A 110 9.50 -2.27 -3.58
C LEU A 110 8.66 -2.76 -2.39
N GLN A 111 9.29 -3.31 -1.35
CA GLN A 111 8.59 -3.75 -0.13
C GLN A 111 7.94 -2.58 0.62
N MET A 112 8.60 -1.42 0.71
CA MET A 112 8.02 -0.23 1.33
C MET A 112 6.92 0.38 0.47
N ALA A 113 7.11 0.43 -0.85
CA ALA A 113 6.06 0.87 -1.77
C ALA A 113 4.82 -0.03 -1.68
N ALA A 114 5.00 -1.35 -1.68
CA ALA A 114 3.93 -2.33 -1.52
C ALA A 114 3.24 -2.24 -0.15
N ARG A 115 3.95 -1.82 0.89
CA ARG A 115 3.39 -1.61 2.24
C ARG A 115 2.50 -0.36 2.31
N LEU A 116 2.79 0.66 1.50
CA LEU A 116 2.05 1.92 1.44
C LEU A 116 0.75 1.83 0.61
N ILE A 117 0.66 0.86 -0.29
CA ILE A 117 -0.49 0.62 -1.19
C ILE A 117 -1.47 -0.34 -0.53
#